data_AF-A0A224XN60-F1
#
_entry.id   AF-A0A224XN60-F1
#
_cell.length_a   1.000
_cell.length_b   1.000
_cell.length_c   1.000
_cell.angle_alpha   90.00
_cell.angle_beta   90.00
_cell.angle_gamma   90.00
#
_symmetry.space_group_name_H-M   'P 1'
#
loop_
_entity.id
_entity.type
_entity.pdbx_description
1 polymer ?
#
loop_
_entity_poly.entity_id
_entity_poly.type
_entity_poly.pdbx_seq_one_letter_code
_entity_poly.pdbx_strand_id
1 'polypeptide(L)'
;MDSDLLLAKSLQKQFDHEIERNSKERQIKSKSTNSIIDPQWDLHDPTPDIYALFQMFNAKFFWGKLDSVEVKWSPRMYSCAGVCTYKGLGGCVVSLSLPLLKLRPRKDLIETLLHEMIHAYLFVTDRNSERQEHGPKFHSHMYRINKEA
;
A
#
# COMPACT_ATOMS: atom_id res chain seq x y z
N MET A 1 56.15 -14.77 -6.47
CA MET A 1 54.92 -15.16 -5.74
C MET A 1 54.24 -13.98 -5.04
N ASP A 2 54.92 -12.84 -4.81
CA ASP A 2 54.31 -11.67 -4.15
C ASP A 2 53.38 -10.81 -5.03
N SER A 3 53.51 -10.89 -6.36
CA SER A 3 52.70 -10.09 -7.30
C SER A 3 51.20 -10.43 -7.21
N ASP A 4 50.87 -11.73 -7.14
CA ASP A 4 49.48 -12.18 -7.07
C ASP A 4 48.82 -11.80 -5.74
N LEU A 5 49.61 -11.82 -4.66
CA LEU A 5 49.16 -11.41 -3.33
C LEU A 5 48.86 -9.90 -3.28
N LEU A 6 49.65 -9.08 -3.97
CA LEU A 6 49.41 -7.64 -4.08
C LEU A 6 48.17 -7.33 -4.92
N LEU A 7 47.97 -8.07 -6.02
CA LEU A 7 46.78 -7.92 -6.85
C LEU A 7 45.51 -8.32 -6.09
N ALA A 8 45.53 -9.44 -5.35
CA ALA A 8 44.40 -9.88 -4.53
C ALA A 8 44.03 -8.85 -3.45
N LYS A 9 45.02 -8.25 -2.77
CA LYS A 9 44.78 -7.18 -1.79
C LYS A 9 44.22 -5.91 -2.41
N SER A 10 44.61 -5.58 -3.64
CA SER A 10 44.08 -4.43 -4.37
C SER A 10 42.61 -4.64 -4.73
N LEU A 11 42.27 -5.83 -5.25
CA LEU A 11 40.90 -6.19 -5.60
C LEU A 11 39.97 -6.22 -4.38
N GLN A 12 40.44 -6.75 -3.24
CA GLN A 12 39.65 -6.75 -1.99
C GLN A 12 39.35 -5.32 -1.53
N LYS A 13 40.34 -4.41 -1.56
CA LYS A 13 40.11 -3.00 -1.20
C LYS A 13 39.13 -2.31 -2.14
N GLN A 14 39.17 -2.61 -3.43
CA GLN A 14 38.22 -2.08 -4.40
C GLN A 14 36.80 -2.58 -4.12
N PHE A 15 36.64 -3.87 -3.82
CA PHE A 15 35.35 -4.45 -3.46
C PHE A 15 34.78 -3.85 -2.17
N ASP A 16 35.60 -3.72 -1.12
CA ASP A 16 35.18 -3.14 0.16
C ASP A 16 34.73 -1.68 -0.02
N HIS A 17 35.47 -0.90 -0.83
CA HIS A 17 35.10 0.49 -1.15
C HIS A 17 33.81 0.58 -1.97
N GLU A 18 33.56 -0.36 -2.88
CA GLU A 18 32.31 -0.43 -3.64
C GLU A 18 31.11 -0.81 -2.77
N ILE A 19 31.29 -1.72 -1.80
CA ILE A 19 30.28 -2.06 -0.79
C ILE A 19 29.96 -0.86 0.10
N GLU A 20 30.97 -0.10 0.55
CA GLU A 20 30.77 1.11 1.34
C GLU A 20 30.04 2.22 0.56
N ARG A 21 30.39 2.39 -0.71
CA ARG A 21 29.71 3.36 -1.60
C ARG A 21 28.25 2.97 -1.81
N ASN A 22 27.98 1.70 -2.12
CA ASN A 22 26.62 1.19 -2.32
C ASN A 22 25.78 1.23 -1.04
N SER A 23 26.36 0.99 0.13
CA SER A 23 25.65 1.09 1.42
C SER A 23 25.32 2.55 1.78
N LYS A 24 26.22 3.50 1.50
CA LYS A 24 25.95 4.94 1.62
C LYS A 24 24.89 5.41 0.62
N GLU A 25 24.94 4.98 -0.63
CA GLU A 25 23.91 5.27 -1.64
C GLU A 25 22.54 4.69 -1.25
N ARG A 26 22.51 3.47 -0.68
CA ARG A 26 21.28 2.87 -0.12
C ARG A 26 20.77 3.64 1.10
N GLN A 27 21.63 4.11 2.00
CA GLN A 27 21.24 4.96 3.14
C GLN A 27 20.73 6.34 2.71
N ILE A 28 21.28 6.92 1.64
CA ILE A 28 20.82 8.20 1.09
C ILE A 28 19.46 8.02 0.38
N LYS A 29 19.25 6.91 -0.32
CA LYS A 29 17.92 6.53 -0.86
C LYS A 29 16.90 6.19 0.24
N SER A 30 17.32 5.59 1.35
CA SER A 30 16.42 5.24 2.47
C SER A 30 16.03 6.43 3.35
N LYS A 31 16.69 7.59 3.20
CA LYS A 31 16.30 8.82 3.91
C LYS A 31 15.08 9.53 3.30
N SER A 32 14.52 8.99 2.22
CA SER A 32 13.32 9.51 1.56
C SER A 32 12.40 8.38 1.12
N THR A 33 11.83 7.63 2.06
CA THR A 33 10.74 6.71 1.75
C THR A 33 9.56 6.93 2.68
N ASN A 34 8.74 7.92 2.35
CA ASN A 34 7.31 7.95 2.70
C ASN A 34 6.54 6.85 1.95
N SER A 35 7.16 5.68 1.71
CA SER A 35 6.47 4.58 1.06
C SER A 35 5.63 3.89 2.11
N ILE A 36 4.32 3.88 1.88
CA ILE A 36 3.36 3.33 2.85
C ILE A 36 3.44 1.79 2.86
N ILE A 37 4.19 1.22 1.92
CA ILE A 37 4.38 -0.21 1.70
C ILE A 37 5.85 -0.58 1.99
N ASP A 38 6.44 -0.01 3.05
CA ASP A 38 7.78 -0.41 3.48
C ASP A 38 7.71 -1.75 4.27
N PRO A 39 8.44 -2.80 3.85
CA PRO A 39 8.46 -4.11 4.51
C PRO A 39 8.80 -4.07 6.00
N GLN A 40 9.46 -3.00 6.47
CA GLN A 40 9.78 -2.85 7.89
C GLN A 40 8.54 -2.60 8.76
N TRP A 41 7.42 -2.12 8.20
CA TRP A 41 6.16 -1.94 8.93
C TRP A 41 5.44 -3.25 9.23
N ASP A 42 5.70 -4.32 8.47
CA ASP A 42 5.14 -5.66 8.72
C ASP A 42 5.63 -6.25 10.06
N LEU A 43 6.79 -5.79 10.55
CA LEU A 43 7.43 -6.33 11.76
C LEU A 43 6.93 -5.67 13.06
N HIS A 44 6.26 -4.52 12.98
CA HIS A 44 6.00 -3.68 14.16
C HIS A 44 4.53 -3.57 14.56
N ASP A 45 3.58 -3.88 13.67
CA ASP A 45 2.16 -3.70 13.96
C ASP A 45 1.37 -5.01 13.74
N PRO A 46 1.10 -5.79 14.81
CA PRO A 46 0.40 -7.06 14.69
C PRO A 46 -1.09 -6.90 14.30
N THR A 47 -1.67 -5.70 14.40
CA THR A 47 -3.07 -5.44 14.01
C THR A 47 -3.26 -3.98 13.56
N PRO A 48 -3.19 -3.70 12.24
CA PRO A 48 -3.34 -2.34 11.73
C PRO A 48 -4.73 -1.76 12.02
N ASP A 49 -4.78 -0.54 12.54
CA ASP A 49 -6.02 0.22 12.68
C ASP A 49 -6.53 0.66 11.30
N ILE A 50 -7.54 -0.03 10.80
CA ILE A 50 -8.17 0.24 9.51
C ILE A 50 -8.82 1.62 9.44
N TYR A 51 -9.28 2.18 10.56
CA TYR A 51 -9.89 3.50 10.58
C TYR A 51 -8.82 4.57 10.41
N ALA A 52 -7.70 4.45 11.14
CA ALA A 52 -6.56 5.34 10.98
C ALA A 52 -5.99 5.30 9.55
N LEU A 53 -5.81 4.10 9.00
CA LEU A 53 -5.39 3.92 7.60
C LEU A 53 -6.36 4.56 6.62
N PHE A 54 -7.66 4.33 6.78
CA PHE A 54 -8.68 4.90 5.92
C PHE A 54 -8.67 6.43 5.95
N GLN A 55 -8.61 7.05 7.12
CA GLN A 55 -8.56 8.52 7.24
C GLN A 55 -7.29 9.10 6.61
N MET A 56 -6.14 8.46 6.84
CA MET A 56 -4.87 8.83 6.23
C MET A 56 -4.94 8.76 4.70
N PHE A 57 -5.47 7.67 4.14
CA PHE A 57 -5.61 7.50 2.70
C PHE A 57 -6.64 8.43 2.08
N ASN A 58 -7.75 8.68 2.76
CA ASN A 58 -8.76 9.62 2.32
C ASN A 58 -8.17 11.03 2.16
N ALA A 59 -7.40 11.49 3.16
CA ALA A 59 -6.69 12.76 3.09
C ALA A 59 -5.61 12.77 1.98
N LYS A 60 -4.76 11.73 1.92
CA LYS A 60 -3.62 11.68 1.00
C LYS A 60 -4.03 11.49 -0.46
N PHE A 61 -4.97 10.60 -0.74
CA PHE A 61 -5.23 10.10 -2.11
C PHE A 61 -6.59 10.46 -2.67
N PHE A 62 -7.55 10.86 -1.83
CA PHE A 62 -8.95 11.07 -2.21
C PHE A 62 -9.51 12.45 -1.79
N TRP A 63 -8.64 13.40 -1.42
CA TRP A 63 -9.00 14.80 -1.14
C TRP A 63 -10.12 14.98 -0.10
N GLY A 64 -10.23 14.06 0.87
CA GLY A 64 -11.30 14.10 1.89
C GLY A 64 -12.70 13.77 1.36
N LYS A 65 -12.83 13.27 0.13
CA LYS A 65 -14.15 12.99 -0.47
C LYS A 65 -14.85 11.76 0.10
N LEU A 66 -14.15 10.95 0.90
CA LEU A 66 -14.69 9.72 1.48
C LEU A 66 -15.15 9.88 2.94
N ASP A 67 -15.32 11.10 3.46
CA ASP A 67 -15.73 11.35 4.86
C ASP A 67 -17.10 10.74 5.20
N SER A 68 -17.96 10.52 4.21
CA SER A 68 -19.28 9.88 4.38
C SER A 68 -19.25 8.36 4.27
N VAL A 69 -18.09 7.76 4.03
CA VAL A 69 -17.92 6.32 3.80
C VAL A 69 -17.53 5.63 5.10
N GLU A 70 -18.23 4.54 5.41
CA GLU A 70 -17.94 3.71 6.57
C GLU A 70 -16.91 2.64 6.18
N VAL A 71 -15.89 2.42 7.00
CA VAL A 71 -14.96 1.29 6.88
C VAL A 71 -15.16 0.34 8.06
N LYS A 72 -15.19 -0.98 7.82
CA LYS A 72 -15.36 -1.96 8.90
C LYS A 72 -14.71 -3.31 8.61
N TRP A 73 -14.44 -4.04 9.68
CA TRP A 73 -14.13 -5.47 9.61
C TRP A 73 -15.41 -6.31 9.47
N SER A 74 -15.35 -7.33 8.62
CA SER A 74 -16.36 -8.39 8.52
C SER A 74 -15.79 -9.70 9.08
N PRO A 75 -16.33 -10.21 10.21
CA PRO A 75 -15.82 -11.44 10.82
C PRO A 75 -16.23 -12.72 10.06
N ARG A 76 -17.19 -12.62 9.12
CA ARG A 76 -17.77 -13.77 8.41
C ARG A 76 -17.71 -13.65 6.88
N MET A 77 -16.82 -12.82 6.35
CA MET A 77 -16.62 -12.68 4.90
C MET A 77 -15.50 -13.59 4.41
N TYR A 78 -15.83 -14.68 3.74
CA TYR A 78 -14.86 -15.68 3.28
C TYR A 78 -14.70 -15.74 1.75
N SER A 79 -15.55 -15.03 1.01
CA SER A 79 -15.57 -15.07 -0.47
C SER A 79 -14.65 -14.05 -1.13
N CYS A 80 -14.34 -12.94 -0.46
CA CYS A 80 -13.46 -11.89 -0.97
C CYS A 80 -12.75 -11.16 0.20
N ALA A 81 -11.59 -10.57 -0.08
CA ALA A 81 -10.79 -9.86 0.93
C ALA A 81 -11.37 -8.48 1.28
N GLY A 82 -12.07 -7.84 0.33
CA GLY A 82 -12.72 -6.55 0.49
C GLY A 82 -14.02 -6.51 -0.32
N VAL A 83 -14.94 -5.63 0.07
CA VAL A 83 -16.11 -5.26 -0.74
C VAL A 83 -16.60 -3.86 -0.39
N CYS A 84 -16.91 -3.09 -1.43
CA CYS A 84 -17.56 -1.80 -1.31
C CYS A 84 -19.05 -1.91 -1.67
N THR A 85 -19.93 -1.60 -0.71
CA THR A 85 -21.39 -1.70 -0.88
C THR A 85 -22.05 -0.33 -0.86
N TYR A 86 -22.72 0.03 -1.94
CA TYR A 86 -23.52 1.25 -2.04
C TYR A 86 -24.80 1.18 -1.17
N LYS A 87 -25.09 2.25 -0.41
CA LYS A 87 -26.24 2.37 0.51
C LYS A 87 -27.43 3.17 -0.06
N GLY A 88 -27.40 3.65 -1.30
CA GLY A 88 -28.54 4.36 -1.92
C GLY A 88 -28.57 5.87 -1.67
N LEU A 89 -28.20 6.35 -0.47
CA LEU A 89 -28.23 7.77 -0.08
C LEU A 89 -26.91 8.52 -0.34
N GLY A 90 -26.14 8.11 -1.35
CA GLY A 90 -24.83 8.70 -1.65
C GLY A 90 -23.70 8.28 -0.71
N GLY A 91 -23.96 7.32 0.20
CA GLY A 91 -22.95 6.68 1.03
C GLY A 91 -22.62 5.27 0.55
N CYS A 92 -21.45 4.76 0.93
CA CYS A 92 -21.08 3.36 0.76
C CYS A 92 -20.35 2.83 2.01
N VAL A 93 -20.18 1.52 2.07
CA VAL A 93 -19.44 0.84 3.13
C VAL A 93 -18.34 0.01 2.52
N VAL A 94 -17.11 0.26 2.93
CA VAL A 94 -15.97 -0.62 2.69
C VAL A 94 -15.91 -1.64 3.81
N SER A 95 -16.13 -2.92 3.47
CA SER A 95 -15.98 -4.02 4.40
C SER A 95 -14.73 -4.82 4.05
N LEU A 96 -13.88 -5.10 5.04
CA LEU A 96 -12.66 -5.89 4.88
C LEU A 96 -12.81 -7.24 5.58
N SER A 97 -12.25 -8.30 5.00
CA SER A 97 -12.39 -9.65 5.54
C SER A 97 -11.39 -9.83 6.66
N LEU A 98 -11.89 -9.90 7.89
CA LEU A 98 -11.06 -10.31 9.01
C LEU A 98 -10.45 -11.72 8.79
N PRO A 99 -11.22 -12.76 8.40
CA PRO A 99 -10.63 -14.10 8.25
C PRO A 99 -9.61 -14.21 7.12
N LEU A 100 -9.70 -13.40 6.05
CA LEU A 100 -8.76 -13.46 4.93
C LEU A 100 -7.55 -12.55 5.08
N LEU A 101 -7.65 -11.45 5.84
CA LEU A 101 -6.56 -10.46 5.95
C LEU A 101 -5.78 -10.51 7.27
N LYS A 102 -6.34 -11.09 8.35
CA LYS A 102 -5.73 -11.04 9.69
C LYS A 102 -4.30 -11.63 9.76
N LEU A 103 -4.01 -12.65 8.95
CA LEU A 103 -2.70 -13.34 8.95
C LEU A 103 -1.88 -13.04 7.68
N ARG A 104 -2.30 -12.04 6.90
CA ARG A 104 -1.61 -11.65 5.68
C ARG A 104 -0.62 -10.52 6.00
N PRO A 105 0.42 -10.33 5.16
CA PRO A 105 1.27 -9.14 5.24
C PRO A 105 0.43 -7.87 5.26
N ARG A 106 0.89 -6.82 5.95
CA ARG A 106 0.22 -5.50 6.02
C ARG A 106 0.00 -4.92 4.63
N LYS A 107 0.92 -5.20 3.70
CA LYS A 107 0.78 -4.84 2.29
C LYS A 107 -0.57 -5.30 1.71
N ASP A 108 -0.97 -6.54 1.94
CA ASP A 108 -2.23 -7.09 1.41
C ASP A 108 -3.44 -6.33 1.96
N LEU A 109 -3.39 -5.93 3.24
CA LEU A 109 -4.43 -5.09 3.83
C LEU A 109 -4.48 -3.70 3.18
N ILE A 110 -3.32 -3.05 3.01
CA ILE A 110 -3.22 -1.71 2.43
C ILE A 110 -3.73 -1.71 0.99
N GLU A 111 -3.28 -2.66 0.18
CA GLU A 111 -3.69 -2.80 -1.23
C GLU A 111 -5.18 -3.09 -1.34
N THR A 112 -5.71 -4.01 -0.51
CA THR A 112 -7.15 -4.31 -0.49
C THR A 112 -7.97 -3.08 -0.07
N LEU A 113 -7.53 -2.35 0.96
CA LEU A 113 -8.22 -1.14 1.41
C LEU A 113 -8.23 -0.06 0.32
N LEU A 114 -7.07 0.22 -0.29
CA LEU A 114 -6.97 1.21 -1.38
C LEU A 114 -7.84 0.83 -2.58
N HIS A 115 -7.89 -0.45 -2.94
CA HIS A 115 -8.77 -0.98 -3.98
C HIS A 115 -10.23 -0.64 -3.72
N GLU A 116 -10.74 -0.99 -2.53
CA GLU A 116 -12.13 -0.70 -2.16
C GLU A 116 -12.41 0.81 -2.02
N MET A 117 -11.41 1.60 -1.62
CA MET A 117 -11.53 3.06 -1.56
C MET A 117 -11.63 3.71 -2.94
N ILE A 118 -11.01 3.14 -3.99
CA ILE A 118 -11.22 3.60 -5.37
C ILE A 118 -12.66 3.34 -5.80
N HIS A 119 -13.22 2.16 -5.50
CA HIS A 119 -14.63 1.89 -5.74
C HIS A 119 -15.52 2.88 -4.99
N ALA A 120 -15.25 3.11 -3.70
CA ALA A 120 -15.97 4.08 -2.88
C ALA A 120 -15.95 5.49 -3.49
N TYR A 121 -14.77 5.93 -3.95
CA TYR A 121 -14.60 7.24 -4.58
C TYR A 121 -15.45 7.39 -5.84
N LEU A 122 -15.41 6.39 -6.73
CA LEU A 122 -16.21 6.41 -7.96
C LEU A 122 -17.71 6.35 -7.68
N PHE A 123 -18.16 5.63 -6.64
CA PHE A 123 -19.56 5.66 -6.20
C PHE A 123 -19.98 7.06 -5.76
N VAL A 124 -19.15 7.73 -4.96
CA VAL A 124 -19.46 9.03 -4.36
C VAL A 124 -19.41 10.16 -5.40
N THR A 125 -18.40 10.19 -6.26
CA THR A 125 -18.21 11.32 -7.21
C THR A 125 -18.98 11.15 -8.51
N ASP A 126 -19.03 9.93 -9.03
CA ASP A 126 -19.49 9.68 -10.40
C ASP A 126 -20.85 8.98 -10.44
N ARG A 127 -21.40 8.61 -9.27
CA ARG A 127 -22.60 7.77 -9.14
C ARG A 127 -22.50 6.47 -9.95
N ASN A 128 -21.27 6.00 -10.18
CA ASN A 128 -21.04 4.84 -11.02
C ASN A 128 -21.42 3.58 -10.24
N SER A 129 -22.63 3.06 -10.45
CA SER A 129 -23.15 1.86 -9.77
C SER A 129 -22.65 0.54 -10.36
N GLU A 130 -21.78 0.56 -11.38
CA GLU A 130 -21.23 -0.66 -11.99
C GLU A 130 -20.22 -1.31 -11.04
N ARG A 131 -20.77 -2.17 -10.17
CA ARG A 131 -20.11 -2.76 -8.99
C ARG A 131 -18.86 -3.61 -9.27
N GLN A 132 -18.54 -3.96 -10.52
CA GLN A 132 -17.54 -4.99 -10.83
C GLN A 132 -16.57 -4.64 -11.95
N GLU A 133 -16.71 -3.49 -12.60
CA GLU A 133 -15.81 -3.15 -13.70
C GLU A 133 -14.69 -2.21 -13.23
N HIS A 134 -13.46 -2.70 -13.34
CA HIS A 134 -12.28 -1.86 -13.31
C HIS A 134 -12.20 -1.07 -14.62
N GLY A 135 -13.08 -0.10 -14.82
CA GLY A 135 -13.08 0.75 -16.00
C GLY A 135 -11.82 1.64 -16.09
N PRO A 136 -11.69 2.44 -17.15
CA PRO A 136 -10.57 3.37 -17.33
C PRO A 136 -10.35 4.31 -16.14
N LYS A 137 -11.44 4.76 -15.50
CA LYS A 137 -11.37 5.63 -14.31
C LYS A 137 -10.76 4.91 -13.11
N PHE A 138 -11.15 3.66 -12.86
CA PHE A 138 -10.58 2.85 -11.78
C PHE A 138 -9.06 2.71 -11.99
N HIS A 139 -8.66 2.29 -13.18
CA HIS A 139 -7.24 2.14 -13.54
C HIS A 139 -6.48 3.47 -13.40
N SER A 140 -7.05 4.59 -13.81
CA SER A 140 -6.44 5.92 -13.64
C SER A 140 -6.13 6.24 -12.18
N HIS A 141 -7.08 6.01 -11.26
CA HIS A 141 -6.83 6.22 -9.83
C HIS A 141 -5.83 5.21 -9.26
N MET A 142 -5.91 3.94 -9.66
CA MET A 142 -4.94 2.91 -9.26
C MET A 142 -3.51 3.29 -9.65
N TYR A 143 -3.28 3.69 -10.92
CA TYR A 143 -1.96 4.08 -11.39
C TYR A 143 -1.44 5.35 -10.70
N ARG A 144 -2.31 6.34 -10.46
CA ARG A 144 -1.95 7.55 -9.72
C ARG A 144 -1.49 7.22 -8.30
N ILE A 145 -2.25 6.41 -7.58
CA ILE A 145 -1.91 6.01 -6.19
C ILE A 145 -0.61 5.22 -6.17
N ASN A 146 -0.43 4.25 -7.08
CA ASN A 146 0.80 3.45 -7.16
C ASN A 146 2.06 4.28 -7.45
N LYS A 147 1.92 5.47 -8.07
CA LYS A 147 3.04 6.38 -8.32
C LYS A 147 3.42 7.22 -7.09
N GLU A 148 2.51 7.38 -6.14
CA GLU A 148 2.63 8.24 -4.95
C GLU A 148 2.80 7.45 -3.62
N ALA A 149 2.61 6.13 -3.67
CA ALA A 149 2.75 5.18 -2.57
C ALA A 149 4.16 4.55 -2.51
#